data_AF-A0A7K1CBC9-F1
#
_entry.id   AF-A0A7K1CBC9-F1
#
_cell.length_a   1.000
_cell.length_b   1.000
_cell.length_c   1.000
_cell.angle_alpha   90.00
_cell.angle_beta   90.00
_cell.angle_gamma   90.00
#
_symmetry.space_group_name_H-M   'P 1'
#
loop_
_entity.id
_entity.type
_entity.pdbx_description
1 polymer ?
#
loop_
_entity_poly.entity_id
_entity_poly.type
_entity_poly.pdbx_seq_one_letter_code
_entity_poly.pdbx_strand_id
1 'polypeptide(L)' 'NTWTCDDPARMQELIDWGIDGICTNIPDVALAVVARTSGGEE' A
#
# COMPACT_ATOMS: atom_id res chain seq x y z
N ASN A 1 -10.89 -1.50 5.65
CA ASN A 1 -10.34 -2.78 6.14
C ASN A 1 -8.93 -2.94 5.59
N THR A 2 -7.99 -3.44 6.39
CA THR A 2 -6.58 -3.71 5.99
C THR A 2 -6.35 -5.18 5.59
N TRP A 3 -7.43 -5.99 5.56
CA TRP A 3 -7.44 -7.41 5.24
C TRP A 3 -8.69 -7.81 4.43
N THR A 4 -8.60 -8.66 3.40
CA THR A 4 -7.44 -8.82 2.49
C THR A 4 -7.59 -7.73 1.43
N CYS A 5 -6.60 -6.86 1.29
CA CYS A 5 -6.69 -5.70 0.41
C CYS A 5 -5.88 -5.96 -0.85
N ASP A 6 -6.57 -6.32 -1.94
CA ASP A 6 -5.95 -6.63 -3.24
C ASP A 6 -6.19 -5.52 -4.28
N ASP A 7 -6.81 -4.40 -3.87
CA ASP A 7 -7.03 -3.24 -4.73
C ASP A 7 -5.88 -2.22 -4.57
N PRO A 8 -5.14 -1.86 -5.64
CA PRO A 8 -3.99 -0.96 -5.54
C PRO A 8 -4.36 0.48 -5.16
N ALA A 9 -5.55 0.96 -5.57
CA ALA A 9 -6.00 2.30 -5.21
C ALA A 9 -6.33 2.35 -3.72
N ARG A 10 -6.95 1.28 -3.20
CA ARG A 10 -7.22 1.15 -1.78
C ARG A 10 -5.94 1.00 -0.95
N MET A 11 -4.92 0.30 -1.46
CA MET A 11 -3.61 0.24 -0.82
C MET A 11 -2.99 1.64 -0.69
N GLN A 12 -3.07 2.46 -1.74
CA GLN A 12 -2.57 3.84 -1.71
C GLN A 12 -3.26 4.66 -0.63
N GLU A 13 -4.60 4.67 -0.61
CA GLU A 13 -5.36 5.41 0.40
C GLU A 13 -5.00 5.00 1.82
N LEU A 14 -4.82 3.69 2.05
CA LEU A 14 -4.43 3.15 3.34
C LEU A 14 -3.01 3.58 3.75
N ILE A 15 -2.06 3.56 2.81
CA ILE A 15 -0.69 4.05 3.03
C ILE A 15 -0.72 5.55 3.36
N ASP A 16 -1.51 6.34 2.64
CA ASP A 16 -1.65 7.79 2.88
C ASP A 16 -2.27 8.09 4.25
N TRP A 17 -3.04 7.16 4.83
CA TRP A 17 -3.56 7.25 6.19
C TRP A 17 -2.53 6.90 7.27
N GLY A 18 -1.33 6.46 6.89
CA GLY A 18 -0.23 6.16 7.80
C GLY A 18 -0.40 4.87 8.60
N ILE A 19 -1.05 3.86 8.03
CA ILE A 19 -1.17 2.55 8.70
C ILE A 19 0.18 1.81 8.74
N ASP A 20 0.35 0.95 9.74
CA ASP A 20 1.59 0.18 9.90
C ASP A 20 1.72 -1.00 8.93
N GLY A 21 0.62 -1.52 8.38
CA GLY A 21 0.68 -2.68 7.50
C GLY A 21 -0.63 -3.08 6.82
N ILE A 22 -0.48 -3.69 5.64
CA ILE A 22 -1.56 -4.24 4.80
C ILE A 22 -1.31 -5.74 4.62
N CYS A 23 -2.38 -6.52 4.62
CA CYS A 23 -2.32 -7.91 4.18
C CYS A 23 -3.00 -8.08 2.82
N THR A 24 -2.28 -8.68 1.88
CA THR A 24 -2.70 -8.87 0.49
C THR A 24 -2.30 -10.25 -0.03
N ASN A 25 -3.03 -10.76 -1.01
CA ASN A 25 -2.66 -11.95 -1.77
C ASN A 25 -1.67 -11.62 -2.92
N ILE A 26 -1.47 -10.34 -3.24
CA ILE A 26 -0.64 -9.84 -4.34
C ILE A 26 0.49 -8.94 -3.82
N PRO A 27 1.48 -9.50 -3.09
CA PRO A 27 2.52 -8.71 -2.44
C PRO A 27 3.39 -7.91 -3.41
N ASP A 28 3.57 -8.39 -4.64
CA ASP A 28 4.29 -7.70 -5.72
C ASP A 28 3.62 -6.37 -6.08
N VAL A 29 2.28 -6.34 -6.13
CA VAL A 29 1.50 -5.14 -6.41
C VAL A 29 1.59 -4.15 -5.25
N ALA A 30 1.54 -4.64 -4.01
CA ALA A 30 1.73 -3.79 -2.83
C ALA A 30 3.11 -3.12 -2.80
N LEU A 31 4.19 -3.86 -3.14
CA LEU A 31 5.54 -3.30 -3.24
C LEU A 31 5.62 -2.20 -4.32
N ALA A 32 4.98 -2.40 -5.47
CA ALA A 32 4.91 -1.38 -6.52
C ALA A 32 4.14 -0.13 -6.07
N VAL A 33 3.15 -0.25 -5.18
CA VAL A 33 2.42 0.89 -4.60
C VAL A 33 3.31 1.65 -3.64
N VAL A 34 3.96 0.97 -2.69
CA VAL A 34 4.89 1.58 -1.73
C VAL A 34 6.00 2.35 -2.43
N ALA A 35 6.63 1.75 -3.46
CA ALA A 35 7.70 2.39 -4.21
C ALA A 35 7.28 3.70 -4.90
N ARG A 36 6.00 3.87 -5.25
CA ARG A 36 5.48 5.12 -5.81
C ARG A 36 5.32 6.21 -4.74
N THR A 37 4.97 5.83 -3.51
CA THR A 37 4.78 6.77 -2.40
C THR A 37 6.11 7.26 -1.83
N SER A 38 7.14 6.41 -1.78
CA SER A 38 8.46 6.72 -1.21
C SER A 38 9.32 7.70 -2.03
N GLY A 39 8.80 8.26 -3.13
CA GLY A 39 9.47 9.30 -3.91
C GLY A 39 9.46 10.70 -3.28
N GLY A 40 9.27 10.80 -1.95
CA GLY A 40 9.07 12.03 -1.20
C GLY A 40 9.84 12.09 0.12
N GLU A 41 11.06 11.54 0.16
CA GLU A 41 11.98 11.69 1.29
C GLU A 41 13.36 12.13 0.76
N GLU A 42 13.53 13.45 0.63
CA GLU A 42 14.81 14.19 0.61
C GLU A 42 14.83 15.17 1.80
#